data_AF-A0A3M1RFP4-F1
#
_entry.id   AF-A0A3M1RFP4-F1
#
_cell.length_a   1.000
_cell.length_b   1.000
_cell.length_c   1.000
_cell.angle_alpha   90.00
_cell.angle_beta   90.00
_cell.angle_gamma   90.00
#
_symmetry.space_group_name_H-M   'P 1'
#
loop_
_entity.id
_entity.type
_entity.pdbx_description
1 polymer ?
#
loop_
_entity_poly.entity_id
_entity_poly.type
_entity_poly.pdbx_seq_one_letter_code
_entity_poly.pdbx_strand_id
1 'polypeptide(L)'
;MWIARRHIDPFLAKFSPQDLTPALFSPILCACNRIYAYDAYPYMIQPVPGKEVEMDTFVTLLKALADKTRLRILWVLSQAGTELCVCEIMDALNETQYNVSRHLKILKTAGWVRERKEARWVFYALTTPAHPFQACLQQAILALPEELLRLDKARLEKRLALREDGRCTVGVDSEAWRSIVRELTIIGERE
;
A
#
# COMPACT_ATOMS: atom_id res chain seq x y z
N MET A 1 -39.23 -27.73 -3.05
CA MET A 1 -38.08 -28.45 -3.66
C MET A 1 -38.03 -28.06 -5.14
N TRP A 2 -37.34 -26.96 -5.46
CA TRP A 2 -37.21 -26.44 -6.83
C TRP A 2 -35.71 -26.34 -7.15
N ILE A 3 -35.29 -27.11 -8.15
CA ILE A 3 -33.93 -27.15 -8.68
C ILE A 3 -33.87 -26.15 -9.83
N ALA A 4 -33.18 -25.03 -9.65
CA ALA A 4 -32.86 -24.10 -10.74
C ALA A 4 -31.63 -24.64 -11.50
N ARG A 5 -31.87 -25.17 -12.71
CA ARG A 5 -30.80 -25.53 -13.66
C ARG A 5 -30.09 -24.25 -14.12
N ARG A 6 -28.77 -24.24 -13.99
CA ARG A 6 -27.90 -23.21 -14.58
C ARG A 6 -27.97 -23.33 -16.11
N HIS A 7 -28.44 -22.28 -16.79
CA HIS A 7 -28.20 -22.12 -18.21
C HIS A 7 -26.74 -21.67 -18.39
N ILE A 8 -25.92 -22.56 -18.92
CA ILE A 8 -24.58 -22.26 -19.40
C ILE A 8 -24.75 -21.70 -20.82
N ASP A 9 -24.11 -20.56 -21.09
CA ASP A 9 -24.09 -19.91 -22.39
C ASP A 9 -23.49 -20.83 -23.46
N PRO A 10 -24.20 -21.12 -24.58
CA PRO A 10 -23.73 -22.04 -25.61
C PRO A 10 -22.46 -21.58 -26.36
N PHE A 11 -21.95 -20.37 -26.13
CA PHE A 11 -20.72 -19.90 -26.76
C PHE A 11 -19.42 -20.37 -26.07
N LEU A 12 -19.48 -20.76 -24.79
CA LEU A 12 -18.30 -21.09 -23.98
C LEU A 12 -17.98 -22.59 -23.89
N ALA A 13 -18.78 -23.46 -24.50
CA ALA A 13 -18.59 -24.91 -24.45
C ALA A 13 -17.56 -25.46 -25.46
N LYS A 14 -16.86 -24.60 -26.22
CA LYS A 14 -16.00 -25.03 -27.35
C LYS A 14 -14.50 -24.89 -27.14
N PHE A 15 -14.01 -24.38 -26.02
CA PHE A 15 -12.57 -24.17 -25.84
C PHE A 15 -11.99 -25.12 -24.80
N SER A 16 -11.05 -25.95 -25.25
CA SER A 16 -10.27 -26.85 -24.40
C SER A 16 -9.12 -26.07 -23.73
N PRO A 17 -8.73 -26.37 -22.48
CA PRO A 17 -7.77 -25.56 -21.71
C PRO A 17 -6.32 -25.51 -22.23
N GLN A 18 -6.03 -26.05 -23.41
CA GLN A 18 -4.67 -26.21 -23.95
C GLN A 18 -4.33 -25.24 -25.10
N ASP A 19 -5.28 -24.40 -25.54
CA ASP A 19 -5.10 -23.51 -26.72
C ASP A 19 -4.61 -22.08 -26.39
N LEU A 20 -4.20 -21.80 -25.14
CA LEU A 20 -3.74 -20.47 -24.73
C LEU A 20 -2.21 -20.44 -24.60
N THR A 21 -1.53 -20.08 -25.68
CA THR A 21 -0.11 -19.66 -25.68
C THR A 21 0.06 -18.27 -26.36
N PRO A 22 1.14 -17.54 -26.07
CA PRO A 22 1.13 -16.09 -25.94
C PRO A 22 1.37 -15.35 -27.26
N ALA A 23 0.32 -14.76 -27.82
CA ALA A 23 0.42 -13.89 -29.00
C ALA A 23 -0.51 -12.65 -28.90
N LEU A 24 -0.55 -12.01 -27.72
CA LEU A 24 -1.34 -10.78 -27.48
C LEU A 24 -0.47 -9.51 -27.39
N PHE A 25 0.61 -9.44 -28.16
CA PHE A 25 1.39 -8.21 -28.33
C PHE A 25 1.53 -7.87 -29.82
N SER A 26 0.54 -7.14 -30.36
CA SER A 26 0.78 -6.14 -31.41
C SER A 26 -0.42 -5.19 -31.56
N PRO A 27 -0.22 -3.87 -31.73
CA PRO A 27 -1.28 -2.87 -31.65
C PRO A 27 -1.96 -2.69 -33.01
N ILE A 28 -3.25 -3.00 -33.09
CA ILE A 28 -4.08 -2.56 -34.21
C ILE A 28 -4.83 -1.30 -33.75
N LEU A 29 -4.45 -0.17 -34.34
CA LEU A 29 -5.20 1.10 -34.35
C LEU A 29 -6.68 0.82 -34.65
N CYS A 30 -7.55 1.02 -33.66
CA CYS A 30 -8.99 0.93 -33.86
C CYS A 30 -9.56 2.28 -34.31
N ALA A 31 -10.16 2.30 -35.49
CA ALA A 31 -10.84 3.44 -36.10
C ALA A 31 -12.23 3.75 -35.49
N CYS A 32 -12.54 3.31 -34.26
CA CYS A 32 -13.83 3.55 -33.63
C CYS A 32 -13.66 4.38 -32.36
N ASN A 33 -13.97 5.67 -32.45
CA ASN A 33 -13.94 6.64 -31.37
C ASN A 33 -15.05 6.37 -30.31
N ARG A 34 -14.97 5.25 -29.57
CA ARG A 34 -15.85 4.93 -28.43
C ARG A 34 -15.24 3.86 -27.50
N ILE A 35 -14.71 4.35 -26.37
CA ILE A 35 -14.32 3.66 -25.12
C ILE A 35 -13.16 2.64 -25.25
N TYR A 36 -11.99 3.03 -24.72
CA TYR A 36 -10.91 2.11 -24.38
C TYR A 36 -11.41 1.11 -23.33
N ALA A 37 -11.44 -0.15 -23.75
CA ALA A 37 -11.54 -1.30 -22.88
C ALA A 37 -10.37 -1.29 -21.90
N TYR A 38 -10.67 -0.89 -20.65
CA TYR A 38 -9.85 -1.11 -19.46
C TYR A 38 -9.88 -2.61 -19.08
N ASP A 39 -9.55 -3.47 -20.04
CA ASP A 39 -9.62 -4.93 -19.88
C ASP A 39 -8.34 -5.43 -19.20
N ALA A 40 -8.30 -5.29 -17.87
CA ALA A 40 -7.76 -6.27 -16.92
C ALA A 40 -7.75 -5.68 -15.50
N TYR A 41 -8.92 -5.45 -14.90
CA TYR A 41 -9.05 -5.48 -13.44
C TYR A 41 -9.53 -6.87 -13.01
N PRO A 42 -8.63 -7.83 -12.71
CA PRO A 42 -9.00 -9.16 -12.21
C PRO A 42 -9.48 -9.14 -10.74
N TYR A 43 -9.99 -8.02 -10.25
CA TYR A 43 -10.58 -7.90 -8.91
C TYR A 43 -12.10 -8.02 -9.01
N MET A 44 -12.59 -9.24 -9.22
CA MET A 44 -13.89 -9.65 -8.68
C MET A 44 -13.78 -9.65 -7.15
N ILE A 45 -13.88 -8.47 -6.53
CA ILE A 45 -14.22 -8.39 -5.11
C ILE A 45 -15.74 -8.50 -5.07
N GLN A 46 -16.24 -9.68 -4.70
CA GLN A 46 -17.65 -9.86 -4.45
C GLN A 46 -18.10 -8.82 -3.41
N PRO A 47 -19.26 -8.14 -3.60
CA PRO A 47 -19.78 -7.25 -2.59
C PRO A 47 -19.88 -8.03 -1.27
N VAL A 48 -19.20 -7.55 -0.22
CA VAL A 48 -19.28 -8.16 1.11
C VAL A 48 -20.75 -8.10 1.56
N PRO A 49 -21.45 -9.25 1.64
CA PRO A 49 -22.87 -9.23 1.94
C PRO A 49 -23.06 -8.84 3.40
N GLY A 50 -23.84 -7.77 3.65
CA GLY A 50 -24.38 -7.46 4.98
C GLY A 50 -23.76 -6.30 5.76
N LYS A 51 -22.98 -5.40 5.14
CA LYS A 51 -22.60 -4.13 5.79
C LYS A 51 -23.17 -2.96 4.99
N GLU A 52 -24.11 -2.21 5.58
CA GLU A 52 -24.54 -0.93 5.01
C GLU A 52 -23.30 -0.04 4.87
N VAL A 53 -23.03 0.39 3.64
CA VAL A 53 -21.87 1.21 3.33
C VAL A 53 -22.33 2.67 3.32
N GLU A 54 -22.00 3.39 4.38
CA GLU A 54 -22.35 4.80 4.51
C GLU A 54 -21.34 5.70 3.78
N MET A 55 -21.84 6.79 3.18
CA MET A 55 -21.00 7.79 2.49
C MET A 55 -19.87 8.33 3.40
N ASP A 56 -20.15 8.49 4.69
CA ASP A 56 -19.18 8.97 5.68
C ASP A 56 -17.94 8.08 5.82
N THR A 57 -18.05 6.78 5.49
CA THR A 57 -16.89 5.87 5.46
C THR A 57 -15.89 6.33 4.39
N PHE A 58 -16.37 6.65 3.18
CA PHE A 58 -15.52 7.10 2.08
C PHE A 58 -14.91 8.47 2.35
N VAL A 59 -15.71 9.38 2.93
CA VAL A 59 -15.24 10.70 3.36
C VAL A 59 -14.14 10.57 4.41
N THR A 60 -14.29 9.67 5.38
CA THR A 60 -13.28 9.41 6.42
C THR A 60 -11.98 8.87 5.82
N LEU A 61 -12.08 7.91 4.88
CA LEU A 61 -10.92 7.38 4.17
C LEU A 61 -10.13 8.49 3.45
N LEU A 62 -10.81 9.33 2.68
CA LEU A 62 -10.19 10.43 1.92
C LEU A 62 -9.62 11.54 2.81
N LYS A 63 -10.35 11.95 3.86
CA LYS A 63 -9.85 12.94 4.84
C LYS A 63 -8.54 12.47 5.50
N ALA A 64 -8.43 11.17 5.77
CA ALA A 64 -7.21 10.60 6.30
C ALA A 64 -6.05 10.59 5.29
N LEU A 65 -6.28 10.68 3.99
CA LEU A 65 -5.22 10.77 2.97
C LEU A 65 -4.75 12.19 2.66
N ALA A 66 -5.57 13.21 2.95
CA ALA A 66 -5.30 14.61 2.62
C ALA A 66 -4.23 15.27 3.52
N ASP A 67 -3.03 14.66 3.60
CA ASP A 67 -1.88 15.14 4.37
C ASP A 67 -0.59 14.49 3.89
N LYS A 68 0.45 15.32 3.76
CA LYS A 68 1.75 14.92 3.24
C LYS A 68 2.37 13.78 4.04
N THR A 69 2.41 13.88 5.36
CA THR A 69 3.08 12.90 6.23
C THR A 69 2.32 11.58 6.23
N ARG A 70 0.98 11.60 6.20
CA ARG A 70 0.17 10.38 6.12
C ARG A 70 0.38 9.63 4.81
N LEU A 71 0.47 10.32 3.69
CA LEU A 71 0.81 9.69 2.40
C LEU A 71 2.21 9.06 2.44
N ARG A 72 3.20 9.77 2.99
CA ARG A 72 4.56 9.24 3.16
C ARG A 72 4.60 8.00 4.05
N ILE A 73 3.86 7.98 5.16
CA ILE A 73 3.75 6.80 6.05
C ILE A 73 3.20 5.59 5.28
N LEU A 74 2.09 5.77 4.54
CA LEU A 74 1.47 4.66 3.79
C LEU A 74 2.40 4.14 2.70
N TRP A 75 3.11 5.04 2.01
CA TRP A 75 4.11 4.68 1.04
C TRP A 75 5.27 3.90 1.68
N VAL A 76 5.88 4.40 2.75
CA VAL A 76 6.97 3.70 3.47
C VAL A 76 6.55 2.31 3.95
N LEU A 77 5.34 2.18 4.51
CA LEU A 77 4.79 0.88 4.93
C LEU A 77 4.61 -0.09 3.76
N SER A 78 4.32 0.41 2.57
CA SER A 78 4.22 -0.42 1.37
C SER A 78 5.58 -0.92 0.86
N GLN A 79 6.61 -0.08 0.96
CA GLN A 79 7.94 -0.38 0.44
C GLN A 79 8.73 -1.32 1.36
N ALA A 80 8.40 -1.34 2.65
CA ALA A 80 9.14 -2.13 3.63
C ALA A 80 9.06 -3.65 3.44
N GLY A 81 8.03 -4.16 2.74
CA GLY A 81 7.75 -5.59 2.57
C GLY A 81 7.48 -6.37 3.87
N THR A 82 7.58 -5.70 5.02
CA THR A 82 7.45 -6.25 6.38
C THR A 82 6.81 -5.20 7.28
N GLU A 83 6.33 -5.63 8.45
CA GLU A 83 5.73 -4.69 9.41
C GLU A 83 6.82 -3.81 10.05
N LEU A 84 6.50 -2.54 10.33
CA LEU A 84 7.45 -1.56 10.86
C LEU A 84 7.11 -1.13 12.29
N CYS A 85 8.10 -0.90 13.14
CA CYS A 85 7.91 -0.20 14.41
C CYS A 85 7.74 1.31 14.20
N VAL A 86 7.18 2.00 15.19
CA VAL A 86 7.09 3.47 15.19
C VAL A 86 8.46 4.15 15.02
N CYS A 87 9.51 3.57 15.60
CA CYS A 87 10.90 4.02 15.47
C CYS A 87 11.37 4.04 14.02
N GLU A 88 11.12 2.96 13.28
CA GLU A 88 11.55 2.82 11.88
C GLU A 88 10.83 3.81 10.98
N ILE A 89 9.52 4.02 11.21
CA ILE A 89 8.73 4.98 10.44
C ILE A 89 9.20 6.42 10.73
N MET A 90 9.47 6.74 12.00
CA MET A 90 10.01 8.02 12.43
C MET A 90 11.34 8.34 11.74
N ASP A 91 12.27 7.38 11.77
CA ASP A 91 13.59 7.49 11.18
C ASP A 91 13.52 7.59 9.65
N ALA A 92 12.70 6.76 9.00
CA ALA A 92 12.49 6.81 7.55
C ALA A 92 11.98 8.20 7.10
N LEU A 93 11.04 8.79 7.84
CA LEU A 93 10.43 10.06 7.48
C LEU A 93 11.21 11.29 7.97
N ASN A 94 12.23 11.09 8.81
CA ASN A 94 12.91 12.16 9.53
C ASN A 94 11.91 13.08 10.28
N GLU A 95 10.98 12.45 10.98
CA GLU A 95 9.90 13.10 11.74
C GLU A 95 10.05 12.80 13.23
N THR A 96 9.29 13.46 14.10
CA THR A 96 9.30 13.15 15.53
C THR A 96 8.40 11.96 15.86
N GLN A 97 8.73 11.20 16.91
CA GLN A 97 7.92 10.08 17.38
C GLN A 97 6.48 10.51 17.71
N TYR A 98 6.31 11.66 18.37
CA TYR A 98 4.99 12.22 18.71
C TYR A 98 4.15 12.46 17.45
N ASN A 99 4.74 13.08 16.42
CA ASN A 99 4.04 13.38 15.18
C ASN A 99 3.62 12.11 14.43
N VAL A 100 4.55 11.15 14.28
CA VAL A 100 4.28 9.87 13.62
C VAL A 100 3.20 9.07 14.37
N SER A 101 3.28 8.98 15.70
CA SER A 101 2.27 8.29 16.51
C SER A 101 0.87 8.90 16.35
N ARG A 102 0.78 10.23 16.31
CA ARG A 102 -0.48 10.95 16.03
C ARG A 102 -1.05 10.58 14.67
N HIS A 103 -0.22 10.58 13.62
CA HIS A 103 -0.65 10.23 12.28
C HIS A 103 -1.06 8.76 12.14
N LEU A 104 -0.32 7.84 12.76
CA LEU A 104 -0.66 6.41 12.80
C LEU A 104 -2.00 6.17 13.47
N LYS A 105 -2.31 6.90 14.56
CA LYS A 105 -3.64 6.83 15.21
C LYS A 105 -4.76 7.22 14.24
N ILE A 106 -4.59 8.31 13.49
CA ILE A 106 -5.58 8.77 12.50
C ILE A 106 -5.75 7.73 11.38
N LEU A 107 -4.63 7.24 10.83
CA LEU A 107 -4.63 6.22 9.77
C LEU A 107 -5.27 4.90 10.23
N LYS A 108 -5.01 4.49 11.47
CA LYS A 108 -5.63 3.31 12.08
C LYS A 108 -7.14 3.48 12.25
N THR A 109 -7.59 4.61 12.80
CA THR A 109 -9.03 4.90 12.96
C THR A 109 -9.74 4.92 11.61
N ALA A 110 -9.10 5.44 10.56
CA ALA A 110 -9.64 5.45 9.21
C ALA A 110 -9.52 4.09 8.48
N GLY A 111 -8.83 3.09 9.04
CA GLY A 111 -8.72 1.75 8.45
C GLY A 111 -7.62 1.57 7.41
N TRP A 112 -6.65 2.49 7.31
CA TRP A 112 -5.51 2.39 6.39
C TRP A 112 -4.37 1.51 6.92
N VAL A 113 -4.21 1.48 8.24
CA VAL A 113 -3.11 0.79 8.92
C VAL A 113 -3.66 -0.12 10.00
N ARG A 114 -3.07 -1.31 10.12
CA ARG A 114 -3.29 -2.26 11.22
C ARG A 114 -2.06 -2.29 12.12
N GLU A 115 -2.28 -2.62 13.39
CA GLU A 115 -1.20 -2.81 14.35
C GLU A 115 -1.19 -4.25 14.88
N ARG A 116 0.01 -4.76 15.18
CA ARG A 116 0.22 -6.03 15.87
C ARG A 116 1.14 -5.78 17.05
N LYS A 117 0.77 -6.30 18.22
CA LYS A 117 1.59 -6.21 19.43
C LYS A 117 2.30 -7.53 19.65
N GLU A 118 3.61 -7.47 19.90
CA GLU A 118 4.44 -8.63 20.24
C GLU A 118 5.32 -8.25 21.43
N ALA A 119 5.01 -8.78 22.62
CA ALA A 119 5.64 -8.39 23.88
C ALA A 119 5.68 -6.85 24.06
N ARG A 120 6.88 -6.25 24.02
CA ARG A 120 7.08 -4.79 24.16
C ARG A 120 7.02 -4.02 22.83
N TRP A 121 6.92 -4.70 21.70
CA TRP A 121 6.92 -4.07 20.37
C TRP A 121 5.51 -3.91 19.82
N VAL A 122 5.32 -2.82 19.09
CA VAL A 122 4.12 -2.56 18.28
C VAL A 122 4.58 -2.38 16.84
N PHE A 123 4.06 -3.24 15.98
CA PHE A 123 4.34 -3.23 14.55
C PHE A 123 3.13 -2.75 13.77
N TYR A 124 3.37 -1.98 12.72
CA TYR A 124 2.36 -1.41 11.84
C TYR A 124 2.52 -1.96 10.42
N ALA A 125 1.41 -2.19 9.76
CA ALA A 125 1.36 -2.60 8.37
C ALA A 125 0.13 -2.01 7.68
N LEU A 126 0.16 -1.97 6.35
CA LEU A 126 -1.04 -1.63 5.58
C LEU A 126 -2.16 -2.62 5.86
N THR A 127 -3.37 -2.09 5.98
CA THR A 127 -4.58 -2.89 6.10
C THR A 127 -4.93 -3.47 4.73
N THR A 128 -5.37 -4.73 4.69
CA THR A 128 -5.97 -5.33 3.50
C THR A 128 -7.24 -4.57 3.15
N PRO A 129 -7.40 -4.07 1.92
CA PRO A 129 -8.52 -3.20 1.57
C PRO A 129 -9.83 -3.97 1.67
N ALA A 130 -10.81 -3.41 2.40
CA ALA A 130 -12.12 -4.04 2.57
C ALA A 130 -13.08 -3.76 1.40
N HIS A 131 -12.74 -2.80 0.53
CA HIS A 131 -13.58 -2.33 -0.57
C HIS A 131 -12.72 -1.94 -1.78
N PRO A 132 -13.19 -2.14 -3.04
CA PRO A 132 -12.46 -1.76 -4.26
C PRO A 132 -11.96 -0.31 -4.27
N PHE A 133 -12.78 0.63 -3.80
CA PHE A 133 -12.38 2.04 -3.67
C PHE A 133 -11.11 2.24 -2.83
N GLN A 134 -11.02 1.55 -1.68
CA GLN A 134 -9.83 1.62 -0.83
C GLN A 134 -8.63 0.99 -1.54
N ALA A 135 -8.83 -0.13 -2.25
CA ALA A 135 -7.78 -0.78 -3.04
C ALA A 135 -7.24 0.16 -4.13
N CYS A 136 -8.10 0.83 -4.89
CA CYS A 136 -7.69 1.79 -5.92
C CYS A 136 -6.89 2.95 -5.32
N LEU A 137 -7.32 3.48 -4.18
CA LEU A 137 -6.56 4.52 -3.47
C LEU A 137 -5.21 4.03 -2.96
N GLN A 138 -5.12 2.80 -2.45
CA GLN A 138 -3.83 2.20 -2.10
C GLN A 138 -2.93 2.15 -3.34
N GLN A 139 -3.42 1.64 -4.48
CA GLN A 139 -2.64 1.60 -5.72
C GLN A 139 -2.18 2.98 -6.17
N ALA A 140 -3.04 4.01 -6.06
CA ALA A 140 -2.65 5.38 -6.39
C ALA A 140 -1.51 5.90 -5.49
N ILE A 141 -1.49 5.53 -4.20
CA ILE A 141 -0.39 5.88 -3.29
C ILE A 141 0.89 5.14 -3.69
N LEU A 142 0.81 3.87 -4.08
CA LEU A 142 1.97 3.08 -4.54
C LEU A 142 2.56 3.64 -5.84
N ALA A 143 1.72 4.26 -6.66
CA ALA A 143 2.11 4.87 -7.93
C ALA A 143 2.68 6.29 -7.78
N LEU A 144 2.86 6.81 -6.56
CA LEU A 144 3.53 8.09 -6.34
C LEU A 144 4.96 8.04 -6.90
N PRO A 145 5.42 9.10 -7.60
CA PRO A 145 6.78 9.16 -8.13
C PRO A 145 7.82 8.94 -7.02
N GLU A 146 8.71 7.97 -7.22
CA GLU A 146 9.73 7.61 -6.23
C GLU A 146 10.68 8.78 -5.96
N GLU A 147 10.90 9.66 -6.93
CA GLU A 147 11.75 10.85 -6.82
C GLU A 147 11.30 11.77 -5.68
N LEU A 148 9.98 11.85 -5.43
CA LEU A 148 9.42 12.64 -4.33
C LEU A 148 9.73 12.05 -2.95
N LEU A 149 10.02 10.74 -2.89
CA LEU A 149 10.16 9.93 -1.68
C LEU A 149 11.54 9.26 -1.59
N ARG A 150 12.48 9.62 -2.46
CA ARG A 150 13.82 9.01 -2.57
C ARG A 150 14.57 8.98 -1.24
N LEU A 151 14.49 10.07 -0.46
CA LEU A 151 15.16 10.17 0.83
C LEU A 151 14.47 9.29 1.88
N ASP A 152 13.14 9.19 1.84
CA ASP A 152 12.38 8.34 2.75
C ASP A 152 12.70 6.86 2.48
N LYS A 153 12.82 6.48 1.20
CA LYS A 153 13.27 5.16 0.76
C LYS A 153 14.68 4.83 1.24
N ALA A 154 15.63 5.72 0.97
CA ALA A 154 17.04 5.52 1.33
C ALA A 154 17.19 5.38 2.86
N ARG A 155 16.50 6.22 3.64
CA ARG A 155 16.49 6.11 5.10
C ARG A 155 15.85 4.80 5.56
N LEU A 156 14.71 4.41 4.98
CA LEU A 156 14.05 3.15 5.29
C LEU A 156 14.97 1.95 5.07
N GLU A 157 15.62 1.85 3.91
CA GLU A 157 16.52 0.75 3.57
C GLU A 157 17.67 0.63 4.57
N LYS A 158 18.34 1.76 4.86
CA LYS A 158 19.41 1.80 5.87
C LYS A 158 18.91 1.42 7.26
N ARG A 159 17.69 1.85 7.60
CA ARG A 159 17.11 1.57 8.90
C ARG A 159 16.76 0.09 9.07
N LEU A 160 16.22 -0.53 8.02
CA LEU A 160 15.89 -1.96 8.00
C LEU A 160 17.15 -2.85 8.05
N ALA A 161 18.27 -2.39 7.48
CA ALA A 161 19.55 -3.08 7.56
C ALA A 161 20.12 -3.19 8.99
N LEU A 162 19.61 -2.39 9.94
CA LEU A 162 19.98 -2.44 11.36
C LEU A 162 19.14 -3.44 12.17
N ARG A 163 18.24 -4.19 11.55
CA ARG A 163 17.41 -5.18 12.26
C ARG A 163 18.23 -6.40 12.66
N GLU A 164 17.91 -6.94 13.82
CA GLU A 164 18.39 -8.24 14.30
C GLU A 164 17.17 -9.12 14.53
N ASP A 165 17.19 -10.35 14.01
CA ASP A 165 16.06 -11.30 14.04
C ASP A 165 14.72 -10.69 13.57
N GLY A 166 14.78 -9.82 12.56
CA GLY A 166 13.62 -9.13 12.00
C GLY A 166 13.02 -8.04 12.91
N ARG A 167 13.70 -7.65 13.99
CA ARG A 167 13.23 -6.65 14.96
C ARG A 167 14.11 -5.41 14.99
N CYS A 168 13.51 -4.27 15.30
CA CYS A 168 14.24 -3.06 15.63
C CYS A 168 14.82 -3.17 17.06
N THR A 169 16.13 -3.35 17.16
CA THR A 169 16.88 -3.42 18.44
C THR A 169 17.51 -2.09 18.83
N VAL A 170 17.70 -1.22 17.84
CA VAL A 170 18.48 0.01 17.96
C VAL A 170 17.70 1.16 18.65
N GLY A 171 16.36 1.13 18.62
CA GLY A 171 15.53 2.11 19.33
C GLY A 171 15.60 3.53 18.75
N VAL A 172 14.98 4.49 19.44
CA VAL A 172 14.88 5.91 19.04
C VAL A 172 16.22 6.62 19.24
N ASP A 173 16.63 7.49 18.31
CA ASP A 173 17.81 8.38 18.40
C ASP A 173 19.15 7.67 18.69
N SER A 174 19.30 6.43 18.25
CA SER A 174 20.54 5.69 18.43
C SER A 174 21.75 6.34 17.75
N GLU A 175 22.94 6.14 18.31
CA GLU A 175 24.18 6.64 17.68
C GLU A 175 24.44 6.02 16.30
N ALA A 176 24.13 4.72 16.14
CA ALA A 176 24.23 4.03 14.87
C ALA A 176 23.39 4.72 13.77
N TRP A 177 22.16 5.12 14.10
CA TRP A 177 21.29 5.86 13.19
C TRP A 177 21.82 7.27 12.88
N ARG A 178 22.30 8.01 13.89
CA ARG A 178 22.86 9.36 13.69
C ARG A 178 24.08 9.37 12.77
N SER A 179 24.91 8.32 12.79
CA SER A 179 26.02 8.18 11.85
C SER A 179 25.52 8.07 10.42
N ILE A 180 24.55 7.18 10.17
CA ILE A 180 23.96 6.96 8.85
C ILE A 180 23.27 8.22 8.31
N VAL A 181 22.50 8.92 9.15
CA VAL A 181 21.81 10.14 8.74
C VAL A 181 22.81 11.22 8.31
N ARG A 182 23.93 11.39 9.04
CA ARG A 182 24.98 12.33 8.64
C ARG A 182 25.51 12.02 7.23
N GLU A 183 25.76 10.76 6.92
CA GLU A 183 26.20 10.34 5.58
C GLU A 183 25.16 10.63 4.49
N LEU A 184 23.88 10.35 4.76
CA LEU A 184 22.79 10.58 3.79
C LEU A 184 22.51 12.07 3.54
N THR A 185 22.54 12.91 4.57
CA THR A 185 22.34 14.37 4.43
C THR A 185 23.44 15.01 3.59
N ILE A 186 24.69 14.55 3.75
CA ILE A 186 25.87 14.99 2.99
C ILE A 186 25.77 14.65 1.48
N ILE A 187 24.94 13.69 1.10
CA ILE A 187 24.66 13.33 -0.31
C ILE A 187 23.47 14.12 -0.85
N GLY A 188 22.43 14.33 -0.03
CA GLY A 188 21.20 15.03 -0.42
C GLY A 188 21.32 16.55 -0.65
N GLU A 189 22.36 17.20 -0.13
CA GLU A 189 22.64 18.63 -0.35
C GLU A 189 23.48 18.91 -1.62
N ARG A 190 23.91 17.87 -2.34
CA ARG A 190 24.77 17.98 -3.53
C ARG A 190 24.05 17.73 -4.87
N GLU A 191 22.75 17.50 -4.83
CA GLU A 191 21.86 17.40 -6.00
C GLU A 191 20.91 18.59 -6.05
#